data_AF-A0A0P1EP64-F1
#
_entry.id   AF-A0A0P1EP64-F1
#
_cell.length_a   1.000
_cell.length_b   1.000
_cell.length_c   1.000
_cell.angle_alpha   90.00
_cell.angle_beta   90.00
_cell.angle_gamma   90.00
#
_symmetry.space_group_name_H-M   'P 1'
#
loop_
_entity.id
_entity.type
_entity.pdbx_description
1 polymer ?
#
loop_
_entity_poly.entity_id
_entity_poly.type
_entity_poly.pdbx_seq_one_letter_code
_entity_poly.pdbx_strand_id
1 'polypeptide(L)'
;MKTIDMLLAHFGGNPIIPLEHVAQYLNYKPDTLKQKIDGGDIRLPYTGVENYSQKAQKFIQLTDLARLIDVQFTAAQEKFASIWEDAAFDASAR
;
A
#
# COMPACT_ATOMS: atom_id res chain seq x y z
N MET A 1 0.35 1.37 17.91
CA MET A 1 -0.58 2.05 16.99
C MET A 1 -0.50 1.31 15.67
N LYS A 2 -1.59 0.73 15.19
CA LYS A 2 -1.58 -0.06 13.94
C LYS A 2 -1.89 0.87 12.77
N THR A 3 -1.36 0.56 11.59
CA THR A 3 -1.65 1.31 10.37
C THR A 3 -3.16 1.41 10.12
N ILE A 4 -3.90 0.32 10.35
CA ILE A 4 -5.36 0.31 10.22
C ILE A 4 -6.07 1.35 11.10
N ASP A 5 -5.58 1.62 12.31
CA ASP A 5 -6.19 2.60 13.22
C ASP A 5 -6.05 4.02 12.65
N MET A 6 -4.91 4.33 12.04
CA MET A 6 -4.65 5.62 11.39
C MET A 6 -5.47 5.77 10.10
N LEU A 7 -5.59 4.70 9.31
CA LEU A 7 -6.37 4.73 8.07
C LEU A 7 -7.88 4.83 8.36
N LEU A 8 -8.37 4.22 9.44
CA LEU A 8 -9.75 4.41 9.90
C LEU A 8 -10.05 5.88 10.21
N ALA A 9 -9.15 6.56 10.92
CA ALA A 9 -9.28 7.99 11.20
C ALA A 9 -9.21 8.84 9.93
N HIS A 10 -8.31 8.51 9.01
CA HIS A 10 -8.10 9.25 7.76
C HIS A 10 -9.28 9.13 6.79
N PHE A 11 -9.80 7.91 6.60
CA PHE A 11 -10.87 7.61 5.63
C PHE A 11 -12.28 7.59 6.25
N GLY A 12 -12.42 8.03 7.50
CA GLY A 12 -13.71 8.19 8.18
C GLY A 12 -14.41 6.87 8.52
N GLY A 13 -13.66 5.79 8.79
CA GLY A 13 -14.22 4.51 9.21
C GLY A 13 -14.90 3.67 8.13
N ASN A 14 -14.82 4.08 6.86
CA ASN A 14 -15.41 3.32 5.76
C ASN A 14 -14.59 2.05 5.47
N PRO A 15 -15.22 0.86 5.39
CA PRO A 15 -14.50 -0.40 5.17
C PRO A 15 -13.97 -0.54 3.73
N ILE A 16 -14.56 0.20 2.79
CA ILE A 16 -14.16 0.26 1.39
C ILE A 16 -13.84 1.70 1.00
N ILE A 17 -12.83 1.87 0.14
CA ILE A 17 -12.37 3.16 -0.35
C ILE A 17 -12.41 3.16 -1.88
N PRO A 18 -12.94 4.21 -2.52
CA PRO A 18 -12.73 4.50 -3.93
C PRO A 18 -11.28 4.34 -4.38
N LEU A 19 -11.02 3.64 -5.50
CA LEU A 19 -9.67 3.48 -6.04
C LEU A 19 -8.98 4.83 -6.30
N GLU A 20 -9.74 5.84 -6.70
CA GLU A 20 -9.26 7.19 -6.99
C GLU A 20 -8.74 7.88 -5.71
N HIS A 21 -9.41 7.67 -4.57
CA HIS A 21 -8.94 8.19 -3.29
C HIS A 21 -7.68 7.47 -2.82
N VAL A 22 -7.59 6.15 -3.04
CA VAL A 22 -6.36 5.39 -2.74
C VAL A 22 -5.22 5.84 -3.67
N ALA A 23 -5.50 6.08 -4.95
CA ALA A 23 -4.53 6.61 -5.89
C ALA A 23 -4.01 7.98 -5.44
N GLN A 24 -4.91 8.89 -5.06
CA GLN A 24 -4.52 10.19 -4.51
C GLN A 24 -3.67 10.05 -3.23
N TYR A 25 -4.09 9.19 -2.30
CA TYR A 25 -3.36 8.94 -1.06
C TYR A 25 -1.93 8.41 -1.31
N LEU A 26 -1.77 7.55 -2.31
CA LEU A 26 -0.48 6.98 -2.72
C LEU A 26 0.26 7.82 -3.77
N ASN A 27 -0.26 9.01 -4.10
CA ASN A 27 0.29 9.93 -5.11
C ASN A 27 0.43 9.33 -6.53
N TYR A 28 -0.60 8.59 -6.97
CA TYR A 28 -0.75 8.08 -8.33
C TYR A 28 -1.90 8.77 -9.07
N LYS A 29 -1.82 8.81 -10.41
CA LYS A 29 -3.03 8.94 -11.24
C LYS A 29 -3.86 7.64 -11.09
N PRO A 30 -5.20 7.71 -11.03
CA PRO A 30 -6.04 6.51 -10.86
C PRO A 30 -5.75 5.41 -11.89
N ASP A 31 -5.66 5.76 -13.17
CA ASP A 31 -5.36 4.79 -14.24
C ASP A 31 -3.98 4.14 -14.07
N THR A 32 -3.00 4.90 -13.61
CA THR A 32 -1.65 4.38 -13.36
C THR A 32 -1.63 3.39 -12.19
N LEU A 33 -2.33 3.70 -11.09
CA LEU A 33 -2.46 2.76 -9.97
C LEU A 33 -3.14 1.47 -10.44
N LYS A 34 -4.26 1.60 -11.17
CA LYS A 34 -5.00 0.47 -11.71
C LYS A 34 -4.13 -0.41 -12.61
N GLN A 35 -3.41 0.19 -13.57
CA GLN A 35 -2.50 -0.54 -14.47
C GLN A 35 -1.41 -1.31 -13.70
N LYS A 36 -0.85 -0.71 -12.65
CA LYS A 36 0.15 -1.37 -11.80
C LYS A 36 -0.41 -2.52 -10.99
N ILE A 37 -1.64 -2.40 -10.51
CA ILE A 37 -2.34 -3.50 -9.84
C ILE A 37 -2.59 -4.64 -10.84
N ASP A 38 -3.18 -4.32 -11.99
CA ASP A 38 -3.52 -5.31 -13.02
C ASP A 38 -2.27 -6.01 -13.58
N GLY A 39 -1.15 -5.29 -13.67
CA GLY A 39 0.16 -5.82 -14.07
C GLY A 39 0.90 -6.59 -12.98
N GLY A 40 0.40 -6.61 -11.73
CA GLY A 40 1.01 -7.31 -10.61
C GLY A 40 2.18 -6.58 -9.94
N ASP A 41 2.50 -5.35 -10.36
CA ASP A 41 3.52 -4.50 -9.72
C ASP A 41 3.13 -4.11 -8.30
N ILE A 42 1.83 -3.87 -8.08
CA ILE A 42 1.27 -3.50 -6.78
C ILE A 42 0.27 -4.58 -6.37
N ARG A 43 0.58 -5.28 -5.28
CA ARG A 43 -0.26 -6.37 -4.74
C ARG A 43 -1.41 -5.80 -3.90
N LEU A 44 -2.28 -5.03 -4.53
CA LEU A 44 -3.45 -4.42 -3.89
C LEU A 44 -4.72 -4.82 -4.64
N PRO A 45 -5.55 -5.72 -4.10
CA PRO A 45 -6.80 -6.09 -4.77
C PRO A 45 -7.79 -4.94 -4.78
N TYR A 46 -8.54 -4.82 -5.88
CA TYR A 46 -9.73 -3.97 -5.97
C TYR A 46 -10.89 -4.75 -6.58
N THR A 47 -12.10 -4.29 -6.35
CA THR A 47 -13.32 -4.84 -6.94
C THR A 47 -14.25 -3.72 -7.40
N GLY A 48 -15.22 -4.02 -8.25
CA GLY A 48 -16.30 -3.10 -8.61
C GLY A 48 -17.63 -3.82 -8.51
N VAL A 49 -18.74 -3.07 -8.62
CA VAL A 49 -20.09 -3.67 -8.69
C VAL A 49 -20.21 -4.60 -9.90
N GLU A 50 -19.53 -4.25 -10.99
CA GLU A 50 -19.46 -5.03 -12.21
C GLU A 50 -17.99 -5.38 -12.51
N ASN A 51 -17.74 -6.67 -12.76
CA ASN A 51 -16.39 -7.20 -12.98
C ASN A 51 -15.72 -6.62 -14.25
N TYR A 52 -16.48 -6.30 -15.29
CA TYR A 52 -15.94 -5.95 -16.62
C TYR A 52 -16.21 -4.51 -17.07
N SER A 53 -16.86 -3.71 -16.24
CA SER A 53 -17.15 -2.31 -16.58
C SER A 53 -15.96 -1.41 -16.31
N GLN A 54 -15.56 -0.65 -17.34
CA GLN A 54 -14.52 0.38 -17.25
C GLN A 54 -15.02 1.69 -16.61
N LYS A 55 -16.35 1.88 -16.56
CA LYS A 55 -16.97 3.10 -16.00
C LYS A 55 -17.45 2.92 -14.57
N ALA A 56 -17.63 1.67 -14.12
CA ALA A 56 -18.07 1.39 -12.76
C ALA A 56 -16.97 1.74 -11.76
N GLN A 57 -17.37 2.43 -10.69
CA GLN A 57 -16.54 2.74 -9.55
C GLN A 57 -15.83 1.49 -9.03
N LYS A 58 -14.53 1.61 -8.78
CA LYS A 58 -13.71 0.55 -8.18
C LYS A 58 -13.43 0.87 -6.72
N PHE A 59 -13.33 -0.17 -5.92
CA PHE A 59 -13.22 -0.12 -4.47
C PHE A 59 -12.10 -1.03 -3.99
N ILE A 60 -11.38 -0.57 -2.97
CA ILE A 60 -10.33 -1.30 -2.28
C ILE A 60 -10.76 -1.43 -0.82
N GLN A 61 -10.55 -2.59 -0.19
CA GLN A 61 -10.81 -2.69 1.25
C GLN A 61 -9.74 -1.94 2.04
N LEU A 62 -10.17 -1.20 3.06
CA LEU A 62 -9.29 -0.44 3.95
C LEU A 62 -8.21 -1.34 4.59
N THR A 63 -8.59 -2.57 4.94
CA THR A 63 -7.72 -3.60 5.52
C THR A 63 -6.65 -4.09 4.54
N ASP A 64 -6.96 -4.17 3.25
CA ASP A 64 -5.99 -4.56 2.23
C ASP A 64 -4.94 -3.47 2.02
N LEU A 65 -5.36 -2.20 2.01
CA LEU A 65 -4.44 -1.05 1.98
C LEU A 65 -3.54 -1.03 3.23
N ALA A 66 -4.11 -1.26 4.42
CA ALA A 66 -3.34 -1.35 5.66
C ALA A 66 -2.27 -2.44 5.59
N ARG A 67 -2.65 -3.64 5.13
CA ARG A 67 -1.73 -4.78 5.00
C ARG A 67 -0.59 -4.49 4.02
N LEU A 68 -0.89 -3.87 2.88
CA LEU A 68 0.13 -3.47 1.91
C LEU A 68 1.17 -2.56 2.56
N ILE A 69 0.71 -1.53 3.26
CA ILE A 69 1.58 -0.55 3.92
C ILE A 69 2.43 -1.23 5.00
N ASP A 70 1.83 -2.07 5.85
CA ASP A 70 2.55 -2.80 6.90
C ASP A 70 3.67 -3.70 6.34
N VAL A 71 3.39 -4.42 5.25
CA VAL A 71 4.39 -5.27 4.58
C VAL A 71 5.54 -4.42 4.04
N GLN A 72 5.25 -3.31 3.37
CA GLN A 72 6.28 -2.43 2.81
C GLN A 72 7.16 -1.79 3.90
N PHE A 73 6.56 -1.35 5.01
CA PHE A 73 7.32 -0.79 6.13
C PHE A 73 8.16 -1.83 6.85
N THR A 74 7.67 -3.07 6.99
CA THR A 74 8.45 -4.16 7.60
C THR A 74 9.68 -4.45 6.76
N ALA A 75 9.51 -4.65 5.45
CA ALA A 75 10.63 -4.90 4.54
C ALA A 75 11.63 -3.73 4.51
N ALA A 76 11.17 -2.48 4.59
CA ALA A 76 12.02 -1.31 4.66
C ALA A 76 12.85 -1.26 5.96
N GLN A 77 12.25 -1.62 7.09
CA GLN A 77 12.94 -1.68 8.38
C GLN A 77 13.98 -2.79 8.42
N GLU A 78 13.66 -3.98 7.92
CA GLU A 78 14.61 -5.10 7.81
C GLU A 78 15.82 -4.71 6.94
N LYS A 79 15.55 -4.10 5.77
CA LYS A 79 16.61 -3.58 4.90
C LYS A 79 17.46 -2.51 5.60
N PHE A 80 16.83 -1.59 6.32
CA PHE A 80 17.55 -0.55 7.05
C PHE A 80 18.43 -1.13 8.15
N ALA A 81 17.93 -2.09 8.94
CA ALA A 81 18.69 -2.75 9.99
C ALA A 81 19.95 -3.44 9.42
N SER A 82 19.81 -4.19 8.32
CA SER A 82 20.94 -4.85 7.65
C SER A 82 22.03 -3.86 7.22
N ILE A 83 21.67 -2.69 6.69
CA ILE A 83 22.66 -1.66 6.30
C ILE A 83 23.51 -1.21 7.50
N TRP A 84 22.92 -1.12 8.69
CA TRP A 84 23.63 -0.69 9.90
C TRP A 84 24.45 -1.81 10.54
N GLU A 85 24.01 -3.06 10.45
CA GLU A 85 24.78 -4.23 10.89
C GLU A 85 26.04 -4.41 10.05
N ASP A 86 25.92 -4.31 8.73
CA ASP A 86 27.05 -4.38 7.80
C ASP A 86 28.04 -3.23 8.04
N ALA A 87 27.54 -2.01 8.26
CA ALA A 87 28.38 -0.86 8.57
C ALA A 87 29.10 -0.97 9.93
N ALA A 88 28.47 -1.57 10.94
CA ALA A 88 29.07 -1.81 12.24
C ALA A 88 30.15 -2.90 12.19
N PHE A 89 29.94 -3.95 11.39
CA PHE A 89 30.94 -4.98 11.13
C PHE A 89 32.18 -4.41 10.44
N ASP A 90 32.00 -3.63 9.37
CA ASP A 90 33.08 -2.98 8.62
C ASP A 90 33.88 -1.97 9.47
N ALA A 91 33.23 -1.30 10.43
CA ALA A 91 33.89 -0.39 11.37
C ALA A 91 34.75 -1.13 12.43
N SER A 92 34.42 -2.38 12.77
CA SER A 92 35.19 -3.19 13.74
C SER A 92 36.37 -3.94 13.11
N ALA A 93 36.37 -4.10 11.78
CA ALA A 93 37.42 -4.78 11.02
C ALA A 93 38.59 -3.86 10.62
N ARG A 94 38.54 -2.57 10.99
CA ARG A 94 39.58 -1.57 10.76
C ARG A 94 40.27 -1.20 12.08
#